data_AF-A0A1Q8RYC4-F1
#
_entry.id   AF-A0A1Q8RYC4-F1
#
_cell.length_a   1.000
_cell.length_b   1.000
_cell.length_c   1.000
_cell.angle_alpha   90.00
_cell.angle_beta   90.00
_cell.angle_gamma   90.00
#
_symmetry.space_group_name_H-M   'P 1'
#
loop_
_entity.id
_entity.type
_entity.pdbx_description
1 polymer ?
#
loop_
_entity_poly.entity_id
_entity_poly.type
_entity_poly.pdbx_seq_one_letter_code
_entity_poly.pdbx_strand_id
1 'polypeptide(L)' 'MGQFDWFRSIGATPEAVAVLNDQPILFTILLVVLVGVILQILLIWYIHFATLKPEQKKKKEPKKSGGKK' A
#
# COMPACT_ATOMS: atom_id res chain seq x y z
N MET A 1 16.36 -19.47 -22.55
CA MET A 1 16.26 -18.25 -21.73
C MET A 1 15.25 -18.53 -20.65
N GLY A 2 15.64 -18.36 -19.40
CA GLY A 2 14.74 -18.43 -18.26
C GLY A 2 13.71 -17.31 -18.33
N GLN A 3 12.53 -17.56 -17.77
CA GLN A 3 11.41 -16.61 -17.75
C GLN A 3 11.80 -15.26 -17.13
N PHE A 4 12.74 -15.26 -16.18
CA PHE A 4 13.18 -14.08 -15.45
C PHE A 4 14.56 -13.57 -15.87
N ASP A 5 15.13 -14.02 -16.99
CA ASP A 5 16.46 -13.57 -17.44
C ASP A 5 16.54 -12.05 -17.69
N TRP A 6 15.40 -11.43 -18.01
CA TRP A 6 15.31 -9.97 -18.16
C TRP A 6 15.50 -9.21 -16.83
N PHE A 7 15.39 -9.85 -15.66
CA PHE A 7 15.66 -9.20 -14.37
C PHE A 7 17.12 -8.72 -14.27
N ARG A 8 18.03 -9.30 -15.05
CA ARG A 8 19.41 -8.82 -15.14
C ARG A 8 19.49 -7.40 -15.73
N SER A 9 18.55 -7.00 -16.59
CA SER A 9 18.54 -5.65 -17.17
C SER A 9 18.15 -4.56 -16.18
N ILE A 10 17.45 -4.94 -15.09
CA ILE A 10 17.06 -4.05 -13.99
C ILE A 10 18.00 -4.19 -12.78
N GLY A 11 19.13 -4.90 -12.93
CA GLY A 11 20.18 -5.01 -11.92
C GLY A 11 20.07 -6.19 -10.96
N ALA A 12 19.24 -7.20 -11.24
CA ALA A 12 19.21 -8.41 -10.42
C ALA A 12 20.49 -9.25 -10.61
N THR A 13 20.99 -9.81 -9.50
CA THR A 13 22.18 -10.67 -9.55
C THR A 13 21.88 -11.99 -10.25
N PRO A 14 22.88 -12.66 -10.85
CA PRO A 14 22.70 -13.95 -11.51
C PRO A 14 22.07 -15.01 -10.61
N GLU A 15 22.42 -15.01 -9.31
CA GLU A 15 21.92 -15.93 -8.30
C GLU A 15 20.44 -15.67 -8.00
N ALA A 16 20.05 -14.39 -7.89
CA ALA A 16 18.64 -14.03 -7.72
C ALA A 16 17.82 -14.51 -8.92
N VAL A 17 18.30 -14.32 -10.14
CA VAL A 17 17.63 -14.79 -11.35
C VAL A 17 17.56 -16.32 -11.44
N ALA A 18 18.59 -17.03 -10.98
CA ALA A 18 18.56 -18.49 -10.90
C ALA A 18 17.47 -18.98 -9.93
N VAL A 19 17.40 -18.41 -8.72
CA VAL A 19 16.37 -18.74 -7.72
C VAL A 19 14.96 -18.44 -8.24
N LEU A 20 14.78 -17.32 -8.95
CA LEU A 20 13.50 -16.96 -9.56
C LEU A 20 13.07 -17.98 -10.63
N ASN A 21 14.01 -18.45 -11.44
CA ASN A 21 13.74 -19.46 -12.48
C ASN A 21 13.53 -20.86 -11.88
N ASP A 22 14.18 -21.21 -10.77
CA ASP A 22 14.02 -22.49 -10.09
C ASP A 22 12.66 -22.61 -9.37
N GLN A 23 12.14 -21.49 -8.86
CA GLN A 23 10.89 -21.46 -8.08
C GLN A 23 9.91 -20.37 -8.57
N PRO A 24 9.41 -20.47 -9.81
CA PRO A 24 8.56 -19.44 -10.42
C PRO A 24 7.24 -19.21 -9.67
N ILE A 25 6.70 -20.26 -9.04
CA ILE A 25 5.48 -20.19 -8.24
C ILE A 25 5.71 -19.36 -6.97
N LEU A 26 6.84 -19.55 -6.29
CA LEU A 26 7.17 -18.81 -5.07
C LEU A 26 7.25 -17.30 -5.35
N PHE A 27 7.87 -16.92 -6.48
CA PHE A 27 7.92 -15.53 -6.92
C PHE A 27 6.52 -14.95 -7.18
N THR A 28 5.66 -15.71 -7.85
CA THR A 28 4.28 -15.28 -8.12
C THR A 28 3.50 -15.05 -6.83
N ILE A 29 3.64 -15.95 -5.85
CA ILE A 29 3.02 -15.80 -4.53
C ILE A 29 3.50 -14.51 -3.86
N LEU A 30 4.81 -14.21 -3.88
CA LEU A 30 5.35 -12.99 -3.30
C LEU A 30 4.75 -11.73 -3.96
N LEU A 31 4.59 -11.72 -5.28
CA LEU A 31 3.93 -10.60 -5.99
C LEU A 31 2.46 -10.46 -5.60
N VAL A 32 1.71 -11.57 -5.49
CA VAL A 32 0.30 -11.55 -5.07
C VAL A 32 0.16 -11.01 -3.65
N VAL A 33 1.01 -11.46 -2.73
CA VAL A 33 1.02 -10.96 -1.34
C VAL A 33 1.34 -9.46 -1.32
N LEU A 34 2.36 -9.01 -2.07
CA LEU A 34 2.73 -7.60 -2.15
C LEU A 34 1.57 -6.73 -2.66
N VAL A 35 0.93 -7.15 -3.75
CA VAL A 35 -0.25 -6.46 -4.29
C VAL A 35 -1.41 -6.47 -3.29
N GLY A 36 -1.65 -7.59 -2.62
CA GLY A 36 -2.66 -7.71 -1.57
C GLY A 36 -2.43 -6.72 -0.41
N VAL A 37 -1.19 -6.58 0.06
CA VAL A 37 -0.82 -5.61 1.10
C VAL A 37 -1.02 -4.17 0.63
N ILE A 38 -0.60 -3.84 -0.60
CA ILE A 38 -0.81 -2.50 -1.17
C ILE A 38 -2.30 -2.17 -1.24
N LEU A 39 -3.13 -3.10 -1.73
CA LEU A 39 -4.58 -2.93 -1.78
C LEU A 39 -5.20 -2.74 -0.40
N GLN A 40 -4.75 -3.49 0.61
CA GLN A 40 -5.20 -3.30 1.99
C GLN A 40 -4.85 -1.91 2.52
N ILE A 41 -3.62 -1.44 2.30
CA ILE A 41 -3.19 -0.10 2.72
C ILE A 41 -4.05 0.97 2.05
N LEU A 42 -4.28 0.86 0.74
CA LEU A 42 -5.13 1.80 -0.02
C LEU A 42 -6.59 1.78 0.46
N LEU A 43 -7.12 0.60 0.78
CA LEU A 43 -8.47 0.44 1.29
C LEU A 43 -8.61 1.05 2.69
N ILE A 44 -7.64 0.85 3.58
CA ILE A 44 -7.61 1.48 4.91
C ILE A 44 -7.51 2.99 4.76
N TRP A 45 -6.63 3.49 3.88
CA TRP A 45 -6.50 4.92 3.61
C TRP A 45 -7.80 5.51 3.05
N TYR A 46 -8.46 4.82 2.14
CA TYR A 46 -9.75 5.22 1.58
C TYR A 46 -10.83 5.28 2.66
N ILE A 47 -10.93 4.26 3.52
CA ILE A 47 -11.87 4.25 4.65
C ILE A 47 -11.56 5.41 5.59
N HIS A 48 -10.29 5.64 5.92
CA HIS A 48 -9.88 6.76 6.77
C HIS A 48 -10.27 8.11 6.17
N PHE A 49 -10.04 8.32 4.87
CA PHE A 49 -10.47 9.51 4.15
C PHE A 49 -11.99 9.67 4.13
N ALA A 50 -12.74 8.60 3.84
CA ALA A 50 -14.19 8.60 3.75
C ALA A 50 -14.88 8.77 5.12
N THR A 51 -14.27 8.29 6.21
CA THR A 51 -14.80 8.42 7.58
C THR A 51 -14.40 9.74 8.26
N LEU A 52 -13.38 10.44 7.75
CA LEU A 52 -13.02 11.80 8.18
C LEU A 52 -13.88 12.90 7.56
N LYS A 53 -15.04 12.55 6.97
CA LYS A 53 -15.98 13.52 6.37
C LYS A 53 -16.19 14.71 7.32
N PRO A 54 -15.93 15.95 6.87
CA PRO A 54 -16.05 17.15 7.69
C PRO A 54 -17.48 17.37 8.22
N GLU A 55 -18.50 16.77 7.60
CA GLU A 55 -19.88 16.76 8.09
C GLU A 55 -20.08 15.92 9.37
N GLN A 56 -19.22 14.93 9.64
CA GLN A 56 -19.23 14.13 10.87
C GLN A 56 -18.40 14.75 12.00
N LYS A 57 -17.56 15.75 11.70
CA LYS A 57 -17.06 16.67 12.72
C LYS A 57 -18.26 17.50 13.15
N LYS A 58 -18.98 17.05 14.20
CA LYS A 58 -19.95 17.88 14.92
C LYS A 58 -19.39 19.30 14.92
N LYS A 59 -20.15 20.24 14.34
CA LYS A 59 -19.85 21.68 14.39
C LYS A 59 -19.25 21.92 15.76
N LYS A 60 -17.96 22.27 15.83
CA LYS A 60 -17.37 22.71 17.09
C LYS A 60 -18.31 23.82 17.53
N GLU A 61 -19.10 23.56 18.57
CA GLU A 61 -19.97 24.60 19.10
C GLU A 61 -19.05 25.79 19.34
N PRO A 62 -19.37 26.98 18.80
CA PRO A 62 -18.54 28.13 19.04
C PRO A 62 -18.46 28.25 20.55
N LYS A 63 -17.25 28.12 21.12
CA LYS A 63 -17.01 28.43 22.52
C LYS A 63 -17.65 29.80 22.71
N LYS A 64 -18.78 29.84 23.43
CA LYS A 64 -19.46 31.09 23.76
C LYS A 64 -18.37 32.03 24.22
N SER A 65 -18.20 33.13 23.49
CA SER A 65 -17.36 34.21 23.90
C SER A 65 -17.72 34.52 25.34
N GLY A 66 -16.76 34.31 26.24
CA GLY A 66 -16.83 34.81 27.60
C GLY A 66 -16.87 36.32 27.50
N GLY A 67 -18.09 36.85 27.37
CA GLY A 67 -18.38 38.26 27.34
C GLY A 67 -17.80 38.91 28.58
N LYS A 68 -16.93 39.87 28.34
CA LYS A 68 -16.53 40.90 29.28
C LYS A 68 -17.79 41.55 29.89
N LYS A 69 -18.05 41.33 31.18
CA LYS A 69 -18.72 42.26 32.09
C LYS A 69 -18.55 41.79 33.53
#